data_AF-A0A369IFT6-F1
#
_entry.id   AF-A0A369IFT6-F1
#
_cell.length_a   1.000
_cell.length_b   1.000
_cell.length_c   1.000
_cell.angle_alpha   90.00
_cell.angle_beta   90.00
_cell.angle_gamma   90.00
#
_symmetry.space_group_name_H-M   'P 1'
#
loop_
_entity.id
_entity.type
_entity.pdbx_description
1 polymer ?
#
loop_
_entity_poly.entity_id
_entity_poly.type
_entity_poly.pdbx_seq_one_letter_code
_entity_poly.pdbx_strand_id
1 'polypeptide(L)'
;MKSMQVKGLAIGMWQQVVNHSKSTGRKAIWGIGAVLTLGMVSCDTTDDNVGPNFIHTSDFNKGNENWEAGLTDFSTPQDSIMEFSSKITALPTDSLKKGFMLTSHNRSDDAFMYLKRKLTGLAPNQTYDITFEVELASKYPENGVGVGGSPGGAVYLKAGASGIEPQKVKDSTNAQHWTLNWDKGNQSSGGKNAIVLGTVGIEGETYKYQIIKRTNQSKAFSAKTNDKGELWLLVGTDSGFEGITTLYYTKVKAVLLKATL
;
A
#
# COMPACT_ATOMS: atom_id res chain seq x y z
N MET A 1 -37.20 -40.99 -35.12
CA MET A 1 -38.15 -40.61 -36.20
C MET A 1 -38.24 -39.09 -36.25
N LYS A 2 -38.41 -38.51 -37.45
CA LYS A 2 -38.29 -37.07 -37.79
C LYS A 2 -36.88 -36.50 -37.53
N SER A 3 -36.04 -36.09 -38.49
CA SER A 3 -36.15 -35.56 -39.87
C SER A 3 -36.53 -34.08 -39.99
N MET A 4 -35.56 -33.23 -40.34
CA MET A 4 -35.65 -32.29 -41.49
C MET A 4 -34.24 -31.88 -41.95
N GLN A 5 -34.07 -31.73 -43.27
CA GLN A 5 -32.84 -31.32 -43.98
C GLN A 5 -32.95 -29.86 -44.51
N VAL A 6 -31.94 -29.45 -45.31
CA VAL A 6 -31.90 -28.39 -46.38
C VAL A 6 -31.45 -26.99 -45.92
N LYS A 7 -30.54 -26.25 -46.59
CA LYS A 7 -29.46 -26.40 -47.62
C LYS A 7 -28.54 -25.14 -47.47
N GLY A 8 -27.35 -24.95 -48.06
CA GLY A 8 -26.47 -25.67 -48.99
C GLY A 8 -25.06 -25.01 -48.95
N LEU A 9 -23.98 -25.68 -49.38
CA LEU A 9 -23.30 -25.49 -50.68
C LEU A 9 -22.87 -24.04 -51.07
N ALA A 10 -21.69 -23.76 -51.66
CA ALA A 10 -20.43 -24.53 -51.85
C ALA A 10 -19.36 -23.67 -52.58
N ILE A 11 -18.11 -24.17 -52.64
CA ILE A 11 -17.06 -23.88 -53.66
C ILE A 11 -16.43 -22.46 -53.61
N GLY A 12 -15.12 -22.27 -53.83
CA GLY A 12 -14.10 -23.22 -54.32
C GLY A 12 -12.65 -22.81 -54.09
N MET A 13 -11.75 -23.72 -54.46
CA MET A 13 -10.29 -23.67 -54.33
C MET A 13 -9.62 -23.31 -55.68
N TRP A 14 -8.30 -23.55 -55.80
CA TRP A 14 -7.44 -23.40 -57.00
C TRP A 14 -6.95 -21.97 -57.33
N GLN A 15 -5.74 -21.73 -57.83
CA GLN A 15 -4.42 -22.38 -57.66
C GLN A 15 -3.32 -21.36 -58.06
N GLN A 16 -2.06 -21.58 -57.67
CA GLN A 16 -0.94 -20.72 -58.07
C GLN A 16 -0.65 -20.77 -59.58
N VAL A 17 -0.28 -19.62 -60.16
CA VAL A 17 0.51 -19.54 -61.40
C VAL A 17 1.66 -18.55 -61.19
N VAL A 18 2.88 -19.00 -61.44
CA VAL A 18 4.08 -18.17 -61.53
C VAL A 18 4.35 -17.89 -63.00
N ASN A 19 4.68 -16.66 -63.40
CA ASN A 19 5.53 -16.48 -64.58
C ASN A 19 6.27 -15.13 -64.70
N HIS A 20 7.57 -15.27 -64.93
CA HIS A 20 8.46 -14.49 -65.80
C HIS A 20 8.70 -12.97 -65.62
N SER A 21 9.98 -12.70 -65.35
CA SER A 21 10.71 -11.44 -65.59
C SER A 21 10.53 -10.86 -67.00
N LYS A 22 10.55 -9.53 -67.09
CA LYS A 22 11.29 -8.78 -68.14
C LYS A 22 11.66 -7.37 -67.69
N SER A 23 12.82 -6.91 -68.11
CA SER A 23 13.41 -5.61 -67.78
C SER A 23 12.99 -4.50 -68.75
N THR A 24 13.02 -3.25 -68.30
CA THR A 24 13.66 -2.04 -68.91
C THR A 24 12.91 -0.74 -68.61
N GLY A 25 13.61 0.40 -68.66
CA GLY A 25 13.00 1.69 -69.05
C GLY A 25 12.70 2.70 -67.95
N ARG A 26 13.72 3.48 -67.57
CA ARG A 26 13.62 4.74 -66.79
C ARG A 26 12.45 5.65 -67.21
N LYS A 27 11.72 6.22 -66.24
CA LYS A 27 11.43 7.67 -66.15
C LYS A 27 11.36 8.09 -64.68
N ALA A 28 11.99 9.22 -64.35
CA ALA A 28 11.93 9.81 -63.01
C ALA A 28 10.71 10.73 -62.91
N ILE A 29 9.95 10.64 -61.81
CA ILE A 29 8.99 11.65 -61.39
C ILE A 29 9.22 11.88 -59.89
N TRP A 30 9.35 13.15 -59.51
CA TRP A 30 9.47 13.56 -58.12
C TRP A 30 8.16 13.31 -57.37
N GLY A 31 8.24 12.63 -56.23
CA GLY A 31 7.12 12.47 -55.30
C GLY A 31 7.60 12.74 -53.88
N ILE A 32 7.35 13.96 -53.38
CA ILE A 32 7.57 14.30 -51.96
C ILE A 32 6.45 13.62 -51.16
N GLY A 33 6.71 12.39 -50.73
CA GLY A 33 5.83 11.66 -49.81
C GLY A 33 5.96 12.24 -48.41
N ALA A 34 5.01 13.09 -48.02
CA ALA A 34 4.93 13.60 -46.65
C ALA A 34 4.59 12.44 -45.69
N VAL A 35 5.61 11.94 -44.99
CA VAL A 35 5.43 10.98 -43.90
C VAL A 35 4.83 11.72 -42.71
N LEU A 36 3.51 11.67 -42.58
CA LEU A 36 2.79 12.07 -41.39
C LEU A 36 3.11 11.08 -40.26
N THR A 37 4.24 11.29 -39.59
CA THR A 37 4.53 10.65 -38.31
C THR A 37 3.51 11.13 -37.29
N LEU A 38 2.56 10.27 -36.94
CA LEU A 38 1.72 10.42 -35.76
C LEU A 38 2.64 10.51 -34.53
N GLY A 39 2.91 11.73 -34.09
CA GLY A 39 3.61 11.98 -32.84
C GLY A 39 2.81 11.35 -31.71
N MET A 40 3.39 10.37 -31.04
CA MET A 40 2.73 9.73 -29.91
C MET A 40 2.43 10.79 -28.85
N VAL A 41 1.20 10.80 -28.35
CA VAL A 41 0.87 11.56 -27.15
C VAL A 41 1.67 10.95 -26.01
N SER A 42 2.79 11.58 -25.67
CA SER A 42 3.43 11.36 -24.39
C SER A 42 2.43 11.78 -23.34
N CYS A 43 1.81 10.80 -22.67
CA CYS A 43 1.03 11.09 -21.48
C CYS A 43 2.04 11.60 -20.45
N ASP A 44 2.00 12.90 -20.20
CA ASP A 44 2.85 13.54 -19.21
C ASP A 44 2.35 13.13 -17.82
N THR A 45 2.70 11.91 -17.43
CA THR A 45 2.83 11.57 -16.01
C THR A 45 4.02 12.37 -15.52
N THR A 46 3.76 13.62 -15.13
CA THR A 46 4.67 14.39 -14.30
C THR A 46 4.88 13.58 -13.03
N ASP A 47 5.95 12.80 -13.01
CA ASP A 47 6.43 12.14 -11.82
C ASP A 47 6.80 13.28 -10.86
N ASP A 48 6.02 13.47 -9.79
CA ASP A 48 6.10 14.61 -8.85
C ASP A 48 7.47 14.70 -8.11
N ASN A 49 8.42 13.83 -8.48
CA ASN A 49 9.75 13.65 -7.94
C ASN A 49 10.84 14.44 -8.70
N VAL A 50 10.49 15.46 -9.48
CA VAL A 50 11.46 16.44 -10.02
C VAL A 50 11.83 17.48 -8.94
N GLY A 51 12.63 17.04 -7.95
CA GLY A 51 13.13 17.89 -6.88
C GLY A 51 13.96 17.13 -5.84
N PRO A 52 14.51 17.82 -4.81
CA PRO A 52 15.22 17.17 -3.70
C PRO A 52 14.31 16.38 -2.74
N ASN A 53 13.00 16.43 -2.97
CA ASN A 53 11.95 15.90 -2.11
C ASN A 53 11.23 14.78 -2.87
N PHE A 54 11.18 13.58 -2.32
CA PHE A 54 10.38 12.49 -2.86
C PHE A 54 9.05 12.44 -2.11
N ILE A 55 7.92 12.50 -2.82
CA ILE A 55 6.59 12.50 -2.19
C ILE A 55 5.85 11.24 -2.61
N HIS A 56 5.61 10.36 -1.65
CA HIS A 56 4.68 9.25 -1.84
C HIS A 56 3.32 9.59 -1.23
N THR A 57 2.24 9.41 -2.00
CA THR A 57 0.87 9.39 -1.49
C THR A 57 0.19 8.12 -1.97
N SER A 58 -0.49 7.43 -1.07
CA SER A 58 -1.45 6.38 -1.35
C SER A 58 -2.86 6.87 -1.05
N ASP A 59 -3.80 6.58 -1.95
CA ASP A 59 -5.24 6.81 -1.86
C ASP A 59 -5.95 5.46 -2.00
N PHE A 60 -6.32 4.87 -0.86
CA PHE A 60 -6.93 3.55 -0.81
C PHE A 60 -8.36 3.48 -1.39
N ASN A 61 -8.91 4.61 -1.84
CA ASN A 61 -10.10 4.61 -2.68
C ASN A 61 -9.84 3.96 -4.05
N LYS A 62 -8.58 4.01 -4.55
CA LYS A 62 -8.16 3.49 -5.86
C LYS A 62 -7.81 2.00 -5.84
N GLY A 63 -7.54 1.41 -4.68
CA GLY A 63 -7.11 0.02 -4.54
C GLY A 63 -6.20 -0.17 -3.34
N ASN A 64 -5.40 -1.24 -3.34
CA ASN A 64 -4.39 -1.49 -2.30
C ASN A 64 -3.04 -0.82 -2.59
N GLU A 65 -2.81 -0.33 -3.81
CA GLU A 65 -1.59 0.37 -4.24
C GLU A 65 -0.31 -0.32 -3.76
N ASN A 66 -0.21 -1.64 -3.98
CA ASN A 66 0.91 -2.50 -3.58
C ASN A 66 1.27 -2.45 -2.08
N TRP A 67 0.33 -2.08 -1.21
CA TRP A 67 0.45 -2.32 0.23
C TRP A 67 0.04 -3.76 0.55
N GLU A 68 0.83 -4.40 1.40
CA GLU A 68 0.60 -5.74 1.95
C GLU A 68 0.24 -5.62 3.43
N ALA A 69 -0.78 -6.35 3.86
CA ALA A 69 -1.24 -6.36 5.25
C ALA A 69 -0.59 -7.50 6.06
N GLY A 70 -0.35 -7.26 7.34
CA GLY A 70 0.17 -8.27 8.27
C GLY A 70 -0.30 -8.06 9.71
N LEU A 71 -0.08 -9.09 10.52
CA LEU A 71 -0.30 -9.10 11.96
C LEU A 71 0.92 -9.76 12.63
N THR A 72 1.35 -9.23 13.77
CA THR A 72 2.43 -9.78 14.60
C THR A 72 2.18 -9.46 16.08
N ASP A 73 3.10 -9.85 16.96
CA ASP A 73 3.10 -9.65 18.41
C ASP A 73 1.98 -10.43 19.10
N PHE A 74 2.04 -11.74 18.87
CA PHE A 74 1.19 -12.75 19.49
C PHE A 74 1.88 -14.12 19.50
N SER A 75 1.43 -15.02 20.36
CA SER A 75 2.04 -16.34 20.49
C SER A 75 1.64 -17.26 19.31
N THR A 76 2.58 -18.03 18.78
CA THR A 76 2.36 -18.93 17.63
C THR A 76 1.17 -19.90 17.76
N PRO A 77 0.79 -20.43 18.96
CA PRO A 77 -0.41 -21.25 19.08
C PRO A 77 -1.72 -20.46 18.87
N GLN A 78 -1.66 -19.13 18.91
CA GLN A 78 -2.81 -18.23 18.72
C GLN A 78 -3.07 -17.88 17.26
N ASP A 79 -2.24 -18.28 16.29
CA ASP A 79 -2.40 -17.95 14.84
C ASP A 79 -3.83 -18.15 14.32
N SER A 80 -4.53 -19.19 14.78
CA SER A 80 -5.91 -19.51 14.35
C SER A 80 -7.01 -18.67 15.01
N ILE A 81 -6.72 -17.95 16.10
CA ILE A 81 -7.71 -17.23 16.92
C ILE A 81 -7.53 -15.71 16.94
N MET A 82 -6.51 -15.15 16.27
CA MET A 82 -6.32 -13.70 16.17
C MET A 82 -7.33 -12.99 15.26
N GLU A 83 -8.20 -13.73 14.56
CA GLU A 83 -9.30 -13.20 13.73
C GLU A 83 -8.85 -12.12 12.72
N PHE A 84 -7.60 -12.22 12.22
CA PHE A 84 -7.02 -11.22 11.31
C PHE A 84 -7.71 -11.24 9.94
N SER A 85 -8.13 -10.07 9.47
CA SER A 85 -8.65 -9.90 8.12
C SER A 85 -8.27 -8.54 7.54
N SER A 86 -8.04 -8.51 6.24
CA SER A 86 -7.72 -7.28 5.51
C SER A 86 -8.40 -7.26 4.13
N LYS A 87 -8.88 -6.09 3.69
CA LYS A 87 -9.47 -5.90 2.36
C LYS A 87 -9.60 -4.43 1.98
N ILE A 88 -9.62 -4.16 0.67
CA ILE A 88 -10.16 -2.90 0.14
C ILE A 88 -11.68 -3.00 0.10
N THR A 89 -12.37 -2.11 0.80
CA THR A 89 -13.82 -2.16 1.01
C THR A 89 -14.41 -0.77 1.17
N ALA A 90 -15.72 -0.62 0.97
CA ALA A 90 -16.44 0.62 1.21
C ALA A 90 -16.27 1.12 2.65
N LEU A 91 -16.21 2.43 2.86
CA LEU A 91 -16.08 3.04 4.19
C LEU A 91 -17.44 3.02 4.93
N PRO A 92 -17.46 2.78 6.25
CA PRO A 92 -18.68 2.92 7.05
C PRO A 92 -19.24 4.35 7.11
N THR A 93 -18.41 5.36 6.81
CA THR A 93 -18.79 6.78 6.78
C THR A 93 -19.39 7.23 5.45
N ASP A 94 -19.05 6.55 4.35
CA ASP A 94 -19.40 6.92 2.98
C ASP A 94 -19.23 5.69 2.08
N SER A 95 -20.33 5.10 1.64
CA SER A 95 -20.32 3.86 0.85
C SER A 95 -19.79 4.03 -0.58
N LEU A 96 -19.64 5.27 -1.06
CA LEU A 96 -19.06 5.58 -2.37
C LEU A 96 -17.53 5.63 -2.33
N LYS A 97 -16.94 5.75 -1.13
CA LYS A 97 -15.49 5.73 -0.89
C LYS A 97 -15.05 4.37 -0.36
N LYS A 98 -13.80 4.02 -0.62
CA LYS A 98 -13.15 2.82 -0.09
C LYS A 98 -11.96 3.17 0.80
N GLY A 99 -11.55 2.20 1.60
CA GLY A 99 -10.29 2.21 2.34
C GLY A 99 -9.75 0.80 2.53
N PHE A 100 -8.50 0.72 2.98
CA PHE A 100 -7.87 -0.52 3.39
C PHE A 100 -8.32 -0.86 4.82
N MET A 101 -9.28 -1.76 4.94
CA MET A 101 -9.72 -2.29 6.23
C MET A 101 -8.65 -3.22 6.78
N LEU A 102 -8.23 -2.99 8.02
CA LEU A 102 -7.56 -3.98 8.88
C LEU A 102 -8.46 -4.30 10.06
N THR A 103 -8.52 -5.56 10.46
CA THR A 103 -9.16 -5.97 11.71
C THR A 103 -8.49 -7.21 12.30
N SER A 104 -8.48 -7.31 13.63
CA SER A 104 -7.97 -8.43 14.41
C SER A 104 -8.59 -8.39 15.80
N HIS A 105 -8.69 -9.54 16.44
CA HIS A 105 -8.96 -9.65 17.87
C HIS A 105 -7.63 -9.72 18.61
N ASN A 106 -7.29 -8.69 19.37
CA ASN A 106 -6.13 -8.75 20.24
C ASN A 106 -6.38 -9.76 21.36
N ARG A 107 -5.67 -10.88 21.32
CA ARG A 107 -5.68 -11.94 22.34
C ARG A 107 -4.30 -12.12 22.98
N SER A 108 -3.38 -11.18 22.75
CA SER A 108 -1.99 -11.23 23.19
C SER A 108 -1.56 -10.05 24.07
N ASP A 109 -2.46 -9.08 24.32
CA ASP A 109 -2.17 -7.79 24.98
C ASP A 109 -1.22 -6.86 24.18
N ASP A 110 -0.81 -7.25 22.97
CA ASP A 110 0.22 -6.53 22.19
C ASP A 110 0.03 -6.55 20.67
N ALA A 111 -1.10 -7.08 20.17
CA ALA A 111 -1.29 -7.39 18.75
C ALA A 111 -1.04 -6.20 17.80
N PHE A 112 -0.03 -6.31 16.93
CA PHE A 112 0.36 -5.28 15.97
C PHE A 112 -0.13 -5.58 14.56
N MET A 113 -1.22 -4.91 14.15
CA MET A 113 -1.72 -4.92 12.76
C MET A 113 -0.98 -3.87 11.93
N TYR A 114 -0.54 -4.21 10.71
CA TYR A 114 0.18 -3.26 9.87
C TYR A 114 -0.07 -3.43 8.37
N LEU A 115 0.19 -2.34 7.64
CA LEU A 115 0.42 -2.29 6.20
C LEU A 115 1.91 -2.01 5.95
N LYS A 116 2.52 -2.71 4.99
CA LYS A 116 3.87 -2.41 4.47
C LYS A 116 3.84 -2.13 2.96
N ARG A 117 4.75 -1.28 2.48
CA ARG A 117 4.95 -1.02 1.03
C ARG A 117 6.40 -0.67 0.74
N LYS A 118 6.93 -1.14 -0.40
CA LYS A 118 8.25 -0.75 -0.90
C LYS A 118 8.18 0.48 -1.80
N LEU A 119 9.08 1.43 -1.57
CA LEU A 119 9.44 2.52 -2.47
C LEU A 119 10.75 2.18 -3.19
N THR A 120 10.89 2.69 -4.40
CA THR A 120 12.05 2.48 -5.29
C THR A 120 12.37 3.79 -6.02
N GLY A 121 13.60 3.95 -6.52
CA GLY A 121 14.01 5.15 -7.25
C GLY A 121 14.53 6.29 -6.35
N LEU A 122 14.74 6.02 -5.07
CA LEU A 122 15.42 6.95 -4.16
C LEU A 122 16.94 6.87 -4.39
N ALA A 123 17.69 7.83 -3.83
CA ALA A 123 19.15 7.76 -3.85
C ALA A 123 19.62 6.55 -3.01
N PRO A 124 20.55 5.70 -3.51
CA PRO A 124 21.14 4.61 -2.74
C PRO A 124 21.89 5.08 -1.50
N ASN A 125 21.84 4.29 -0.42
CA ASN A 125 22.54 4.55 0.85
C ASN A 125 22.32 5.96 1.44
N GLN A 126 21.20 6.59 1.14
CA GLN A 126 20.88 7.96 1.53
C GLN A 126 19.95 8.00 2.73
N THR A 127 20.26 8.87 3.69
CA THR A 127 19.36 9.21 4.80
C THR A 127 18.32 10.23 4.33
N TYR A 128 17.05 9.98 4.66
CA TYR A 128 15.94 10.88 4.42
C TYR A 128 15.26 11.22 5.76
N ASP A 129 14.88 12.49 5.90
CA ASP A 129 13.99 12.94 6.96
C ASP A 129 12.55 12.87 6.46
N ILE A 130 11.73 12.11 7.17
CA ILE A 130 10.43 11.63 6.70
C ILE A 130 9.31 12.18 7.57
N THR A 131 8.34 12.83 6.95
CA THR A 131 7.07 13.17 7.59
C THR A 131 5.94 12.34 7.00
N PHE A 132 5.20 11.69 7.87
CA PHE A 132 4.02 10.89 7.58
C PHE A 132 2.76 11.69 7.86
N GLU A 133 1.75 11.50 7.02
CA GLU A 133 0.36 11.86 7.29
C GLU A 133 -0.49 10.63 7.00
N VAL A 134 -1.16 10.11 8.03
CA VAL A 134 -2.03 8.94 7.93
C VAL A 134 -3.45 9.37 8.24
N GLU A 135 -4.37 8.99 7.37
CA GLU A 135 -5.81 9.22 7.51
C GLU A 135 -6.52 7.86 7.55
N LEU A 136 -7.43 7.71 8.51
CA LEU A 136 -8.20 6.47 8.70
C LEU A 136 -9.57 6.72 9.34
N ALA A 137 -10.53 5.83 9.07
CA ALA A 137 -11.79 5.79 9.80
C ALA A 137 -11.66 4.92 11.05
N SER A 138 -11.99 5.50 12.21
CA SER A 138 -12.08 4.83 13.51
C SER A 138 -13.46 5.09 14.13
N LYS A 139 -13.96 4.16 14.96
CA LYS A 139 -15.25 4.30 15.67
C LYS A 139 -15.11 4.36 17.20
N TYR A 140 -13.89 4.46 17.71
CA TYR A 140 -13.59 4.23 19.12
C TYR A 140 -13.27 5.56 19.83
N PRO A 141 -14.05 5.98 20.84
CA PRO A 141 -13.73 7.13 21.69
C PRO A 141 -12.33 7.02 22.31
N GLU A 142 -11.60 8.12 22.40
CA GLU A 142 -10.28 8.18 23.07
C GLU A 142 -10.33 7.61 24.50
N ASN A 143 -11.38 7.94 25.26
CA ASN A 143 -11.60 7.50 26.64
C ASN A 143 -12.63 6.35 26.76
N GLY A 144 -12.80 5.54 25.71
CA GLY A 144 -13.67 4.36 25.78
C GLY A 144 -13.22 3.37 26.85
N VAL A 145 -14.16 2.65 27.46
CA VAL A 145 -13.86 1.58 28.44
C VAL A 145 -13.69 0.25 27.70
N GLY A 146 -12.59 -0.45 27.94
CA GLY A 146 -12.25 -1.74 27.36
C GLY A 146 -11.33 -2.56 28.29
N VAL A 147 -11.13 -3.84 27.95
CA VAL A 147 -10.17 -4.73 28.62
C VAL A 147 -8.77 -4.45 28.06
N GLY A 148 -7.72 -4.53 28.89
CA GLY A 148 -6.36 -4.07 28.58
C GLY A 148 -6.20 -2.54 28.48
N GLY A 149 -7.19 -1.85 27.91
CA GLY A 149 -7.24 -0.39 27.87
C GLY A 149 -8.39 0.16 27.03
N SER A 150 -8.32 1.46 26.71
CA SER A 150 -9.32 2.11 25.85
C SER A 150 -9.21 1.62 24.40
N PRO A 151 -10.33 1.25 23.74
CA PRO A 151 -10.30 0.83 22.33
C PRO A 151 -9.92 1.95 21.36
N GLY A 152 -9.93 3.22 21.81
CA GLY A 152 -9.38 4.36 21.06
C GLY A 152 -7.97 4.74 21.53
N GLY A 153 -7.81 4.94 22.84
CA GLY A 153 -6.60 5.52 23.45
C GLY A 153 -5.46 4.54 23.78
N ALA A 154 -5.75 3.23 23.89
CA ALA A 154 -4.76 2.17 24.08
C ALA A 154 -4.44 1.42 22.76
N VAL A 155 -4.76 2.03 21.62
CA VAL A 155 -4.43 1.51 20.29
C VAL A 155 -3.62 2.60 19.56
N TYR A 156 -2.31 2.39 19.52
CA TYR A 156 -1.32 3.39 19.12
C TYR A 156 -0.99 3.25 17.64
N LEU A 157 -1.34 4.26 16.86
CA LEU A 157 -0.98 4.35 15.45
C LEU A 157 0.50 4.68 15.31
N LYS A 158 1.24 3.81 14.61
CA LYS A 158 2.66 3.94 14.33
C LYS A 158 2.92 4.07 12.83
N ALA A 159 3.98 4.80 12.49
CA ALA A 159 4.53 4.84 11.14
C ALA A 159 6.06 4.80 11.17
N GLY A 160 6.66 4.19 10.15
CA GLY A 160 8.09 3.92 10.13
C GLY A 160 8.64 3.64 8.74
N ALA A 161 9.96 3.58 8.65
CA ALA A 161 10.67 3.28 7.41
C ALA A 161 12.05 2.66 7.64
N SER A 162 12.51 1.84 6.69
CA SER A 162 13.83 1.22 6.69
C SER A 162 14.24 0.75 5.29
N GLY A 163 15.54 0.68 4.98
CA GLY A 163 16.04 -0.01 3.79
C GLY A 163 15.87 -1.55 3.84
N ILE A 164 15.46 -2.11 4.99
CA ILE A 164 15.20 -3.53 5.22
C ILE A 164 13.69 -3.78 5.25
N GLU A 165 13.21 -4.83 4.60
CA GLU A 165 11.78 -5.19 4.59
C GLU A 165 11.25 -5.52 6.01
N PRO A 166 10.05 -5.02 6.40
CA PRO A 166 9.38 -5.44 7.62
C PRO A 166 8.74 -6.82 7.42
N GLN A 167 9.14 -7.78 8.25
CA GLN A 167 8.75 -9.19 8.17
C GLN A 167 8.32 -9.72 9.53
N LYS A 168 7.24 -10.51 9.55
CA LYS A 168 6.87 -11.34 10.70
C LYS A 168 7.88 -12.47 10.83
N VAL A 169 8.57 -12.52 11.97
CA VAL A 169 9.61 -13.49 12.29
C VAL A 169 9.32 -14.11 13.66
N LYS A 170 9.97 -15.24 13.97
CA LYS A 170 9.96 -15.74 15.34
C LYS A 170 10.87 -14.90 16.21
N ASP A 171 10.44 -14.60 17.43
CA ASP A 171 11.28 -13.94 18.41
C ASP A 171 12.52 -14.80 18.73
N SER A 172 13.70 -14.18 18.75
CA SER A 172 14.98 -14.86 18.99
C SER A 172 15.15 -15.33 20.44
N THR A 173 14.41 -14.73 21.37
CA THR A 173 14.33 -15.09 22.79
C THR A 173 13.17 -16.03 23.09
N ASN A 174 12.11 -16.01 22.26
CA ASN A 174 10.95 -16.88 22.38
C ASN A 174 10.46 -17.40 21.01
N ALA A 175 10.93 -18.58 20.60
CA ALA A 175 10.54 -19.19 19.33
C ALA A 175 9.04 -19.61 19.20
N GLN A 176 8.24 -19.42 20.27
CA GLN A 176 6.77 -19.54 20.29
C GLN A 176 6.06 -18.17 20.20
N HIS A 177 6.78 -17.08 19.91
CA HIS A 177 6.22 -15.75 19.71
C HIS A 177 6.49 -15.25 18.29
N TRP A 178 5.47 -14.68 17.63
CA TRP A 178 5.65 -13.93 16.40
C TRP A 178 5.94 -12.48 16.74
N THR A 179 7.04 -11.94 16.21
CA THR A 179 7.35 -10.51 16.32
C THR A 179 7.80 -9.92 14.98
N LEU A 180 7.91 -8.59 14.92
CA LEU A 180 8.41 -7.87 13.77
C LEU A 180 9.95 -7.85 13.79
N ASN A 181 10.61 -8.04 12.64
CA ASN A 181 12.06 -7.87 12.52
C ASN A 181 12.54 -6.39 12.62
N TRP A 182 11.63 -5.45 12.87
CA TRP A 182 11.88 -4.03 13.05
C TRP A 182 11.64 -3.64 14.51
N ASP A 183 12.48 -2.78 15.06
CA ASP A 183 12.20 -2.12 16.34
C ASP A 183 11.14 -1.02 16.14
N LYS A 184 9.87 -1.38 16.36
CA LYS A 184 8.73 -0.44 16.37
C LYS A 184 8.48 0.21 17.74
N GLY A 185 9.30 -0.09 18.76
CA GLY A 185 8.99 0.18 20.17
C GLY A 185 7.73 -0.55 20.64
N ASN A 186 7.35 -0.38 21.91
CA ASN A 186 6.15 -1.02 22.44
C ASN A 186 5.01 -0.04 22.75
N GLN A 187 3.78 -0.36 22.34
CA GLN A 187 2.57 0.42 22.63
C GLN A 187 2.76 1.94 22.42
N SER A 188 2.71 2.74 23.50
CA SER A 188 2.87 4.20 23.50
C SER A 188 4.29 4.70 23.19
N SER A 189 5.28 3.81 23.15
CA SER A 189 6.68 4.10 22.84
C SER A 189 7.02 3.80 21.37
N GLY A 190 7.71 4.73 20.72
CA GLY A 190 8.35 4.50 19.42
C GLY A 190 9.71 3.79 19.57
N GLY A 191 10.15 3.15 18.49
CA GLY A 191 11.45 2.50 18.37
C GLY A 191 12.30 3.09 17.24
N LYS A 192 13.43 2.44 16.95
CA LYS A 192 14.38 2.84 15.91
C LYS A 192 13.81 2.84 14.49
N ASN A 193 12.85 1.96 14.20
CA ASN A 193 12.29 1.76 12.86
C ASN A 193 10.88 2.32 12.68
N ALA A 194 10.14 2.61 13.76
CA ALA A 194 8.82 3.26 13.70
C ALA A 194 8.54 4.13 14.92
N ILE A 195 7.83 5.23 14.70
CA ILE A 195 7.40 6.18 15.74
C ILE A 195 5.87 6.15 15.92
N VAL A 196 5.40 6.56 17.10
CA VAL A 196 3.99 6.79 17.38
C VAL A 196 3.54 8.11 16.74
N LEU A 197 2.48 8.08 15.94
CA LEU A 197 1.80 9.26 15.38
C LEU A 197 0.63 9.75 16.26
N GLY A 198 0.21 8.93 17.22
CA GLY A 198 -0.89 9.17 18.14
C GLY A 198 -1.72 7.90 18.36
N THR A 199 -2.92 8.06 18.90
CA THR A 199 -3.91 6.99 19.11
C THR A 199 -4.89 6.91 17.94
N VAL A 200 -5.70 5.86 17.87
CA VAL A 200 -6.83 5.76 16.91
C VAL A 200 -8.13 6.33 17.46
N GLY A 201 -8.11 6.97 18.63
CA GLY A 201 -9.31 7.51 19.25
C GLY A 201 -9.92 8.68 18.49
N ILE A 202 -11.25 8.75 18.56
CA ILE A 202 -12.06 9.85 18.02
C ILE A 202 -12.49 10.80 19.14
N GLU A 203 -12.83 12.03 18.78
CA GLU A 203 -13.40 13.00 19.70
C GLU A 203 -14.85 12.64 20.08
N GLY A 204 -15.21 12.95 21.33
CA GLY A 204 -16.50 12.62 21.93
C GLY A 204 -16.58 11.19 22.49
N GLU A 205 -17.76 10.79 22.94
CA GLU A 205 -18.01 9.54 23.66
C GLU A 205 -18.81 8.50 22.84
N THR A 206 -19.32 8.89 21.68
CA THR A 206 -20.20 8.05 20.85
C THR A 206 -19.40 7.14 19.93
N TYR A 207 -19.65 5.83 20.02
CA TYR A 207 -19.07 4.83 19.11
C TYR A 207 -19.65 4.92 17.70
N LYS A 208 -19.10 5.82 16.89
CA LYS A 208 -19.50 6.09 15.51
C LYS A 208 -18.26 6.32 14.65
N TYR A 209 -18.21 5.78 13.44
CA TYR A 209 -17.06 6.01 12.56
C TYR A 209 -16.89 7.50 12.24
N GLN A 210 -15.68 8.00 12.45
CA GLN A 210 -15.20 9.33 12.08
C GLN A 210 -13.86 9.18 11.34
N ILE A 211 -13.57 10.10 10.42
CA ILE A 211 -12.24 10.19 9.80
C ILE A 211 -11.32 10.95 10.75
N ILE A 212 -10.20 10.34 11.12
CA ILE A 212 -9.14 10.98 11.89
C ILE A 212 -7.85 11.06 11.07
N LYS A 213 -7.05 12.08 11.38
CA LYS A 213 -5.73 12.30 10.78
C LYS A 213 -4.66 12.35 11.87
N ARG A 214 -3.49 11.77 11.60
CA ARG A 214 -2.32 11.77 12.49
C ARG A 214 -1.06 12.04 11.68
N THR A 215 -0.06 12.70 12.29
CA THR A 215 1.16 13.12 11.60
C THR A 215 2.30 13.40 12.56
N ASN A 216 3.54 13.25 12.09
CA ASN A 216 4.76 13.67 12.79
C ASN A 216 5.39 14.93 12.16
N GLN A 217 4.62 15.82 11.52
CA GLN A 217 5.13 17.06 10.91
C GLN A 217 5.99 17.92 11.85
N SER A 218 5.76 17.87 13.17
CA SER A 218 6.56 18.57 14.18
C SER A 218 7.94 17.94 14.47
N LYS A 219 8.15 16.67 14.10
CA LYS A 219 9.39 15.92 14.32
C LYS A 219 9.55 14.82 13.26
N ALA A 220 10.31 15.12 12.21
CA ALA A 220 10.63 14.16 11.16
C ALA A 220 11.29 12.89 11.72
N PHE A 221 11.02 11.76 11.06
CA PHE A 221 11.61 10.46 11.35
C PHE A 221 12.73 10.19 10.33
N SER A 222 13.93 9.84 10.80
CA SER A 222 15.08 9.66 9.90
C SER A 222 15.25 8.18 9.53
N ALA A 223 15.35 7.87 8.24
CA ALA A 223 15.58 6.51 7.75
C ALA A 223 16.54 6.49 6.56
N LYS A 224 17.28 5.38 6.41
CA LYS A 224 18.27 5.20 5.34
C LYS A 224 17.78 4.19 4.31
N THR A 225 17.89 4.53 3.02
CA THR A 225 17.68 3.59 1.91
C THR A 225 18.75 2.49 1.88
N ASN A 226 18.45 1.38 1.20
CA ASN A 226 19.45 0.36 0.92
C ASN A 226 20.40 0.75 -0.25
N ASP A 227 21.28 -0.16 -0.62
CA ASP A 227 22.25 -0.05 -1.71
C ASP A 227 21.64 0.06 -3.12
N LYS A 228 20.33 -0.18 -3.26
CA LYS A 228 19.57 -0.10 -4.52
C LYS A 228 18.66 1.13 -4.58
N GLY A 229 18.65 1.99 -3.56
CA GLY A 229 17.72 3.11 -3.50
C GLY A 229 16.28 2.69 -3.21
N GLU A 230 16.12 1.59 -2.47
CA GLU A 230 14.82 1.13 -1.99
C GLU A 230 14.62 1.54 -0.52
N LEU A 231 13.36 1.81 -0.16
CA LEU A 231 12.94 2.08 1.21
C LEU A 231 11.57 1.44 1.44
N TRP A 232 11.43 0.65 2.49
CA TRP A 232 10.13 0.17 2.94
C TRP A 232 9.48 1.17 3.87
N LEU A 233 8.18 1.40 3.68
CA LEU A 233 7.30 2.08 4.61
C LEU A 233 6.50 1.05 5.40
N LEU A 234 6.18 1.38 6.65
CA LEU A 234 5.21 0.66 7.46
C LEU A 234 4.27 1.66 8.14
N VAL A 235 2.98 1.34 8.17
CA VAL A 235 1.95 2.02 8.97
C VAL A 235 1.10 0.96 9.66
N GLY A 236 0.89 1.06 10.96
CA GLY A 236 0.18 0.03 11.72
C GLY A 236 -0.28 0.50 13.09
N THR A 237 -0.98 -0.38 13.81
CA THR A 237 -1.52 -0.09 15.14
C THR A 237 -1.10 -1.14 16.14
N ASP A 238 -0.55 -0.66 17.25
CA ASP A 238 -0.02 -1.38 18.39
C ASP A 238 -1.05 -1.33 19.52
N SER A 239 -1.61 -2.48 19.92
CA SER A 239 -2.88 -2.57 20.64
C SER A 239 -2.69 -3.16 22.03
N GLY A 240 -2.83 -2.32 23.07
CA GLY A 240 -3.08 -2.77 24.44
C GLY A 240 -4.57 -2.95 24.76
N PHE A 241 -5.48 -2.62 23.84
CA PHE A 241 -6.89 -3.01 23.98
C PHE A 241 -7.07 -4.49 23.62
N GLU A 242 -7.53 -5.30 24.57
CA GLU A 242 -7.78 -6.75 24.45
C GLU A 242 -9.16 -7.03 23.80
N GLY A 243 -9.34 -6.62 22.55
CA GLY A 243 -10.60 -6.84 21.83
C GLY A 243 -10.49 -6.72 20.32
N ILE A 244 -11.64 -6.69 19.64
CA ILE A 244 -11.69 -6.54 18.18
C ILE A 244 -11.54 -5.07 17.80
N THR A 245 -10.40 -4.76 17.20
CA THR A 245 -10.13 -3.47 16.55
C THR A 245 -10.43 -3.60 15.05
N THR A 246 -11.19 -2.66 14.49
CA THR A 246 -11.47 -2.56 13.04
C THR A 246 -11.23 -1.12 12.59
N LEU A 247 -10.33 -0.91 11.63
CA LEU A 247 -9.91 0.40 11.15
C LEU A 247 -9.86 0.40 9.62
N TYR A 248 -10.13 1.56 9.01
CA TYR A 248 -10.13 1.71 7.55
C TYR A 248 -9.16 2.82 7.16
N TYR A 249 -7.95 2.46 6.74
CA TYR A 249 -6.98 3.44 6.23
C TYR A 249 -7.49 4.00 4.91
N THR A 250 -7.62 5.32 4.80
CA THR A 250 -8.06 6.01 3.58
C THR A 250 -6.87 6.54 2.78
N LYS A 251 -5.85 7.04 3.48
CA LYS A 251 -4.65 7.62 2.87
C LYS A 251 -3.42 7.45 3.74
N VAL A 252 -2.28 7.21 3.08
CA VAL A 252 -0.94 7.32 3.68
C VAL A 252 -0.11 8.24 2.78
N LYS A 253 0.43 9.32 3.33
CA LYS A 253 1.39 10.19 2.66
C LYS A 253 2.71 10.15 3.42
N ALA A 254 3.81 10.02 2.69
CA ALA A 254 5.18 10.15 3.19
C ALA A 254 5.92 11.18 2.34
N VAL A 255 6.42 12.24 2.97
CA VAL A 255 7.30 13.24 2.35
C VAL A 255 8.71 12.95 2.84
N LEU A 256 9.60 12.60 1.91
CA LEU A 256 11.00 12.23 2.17
C LEU A 256 11.89 13.38 1.69
N LEU A 257 12.50 14.10 2.64
CA LEU A 257 13.47 15.16 2.36
C LEU A 257 14.88 14.57 2.44
N LYS A 258 15.72 14.79 1.43
CA LYS A 258 17.10 14.28 1.44
C LYS A 258 17.89 14.97 2.55
N ALA A 259 18.37 14.23 3.55
CA ALA A 259 19.18 14.81 4.61
C ALA A 259 20.54 15.26 4.03
N THR A 260 20.87 16.54 4.27
CA THR A 260 22.19 17.10 3.95
C THR A 260 23.20 16.64 5.01
N LEU A 261 24.39 16.23 4.55
CA LEU A 261 25.54 15.92 5.42
C LEU A 261 26.18 17.21 5.98
#